data_AF-K2DWP2-F1
#
_entry.id   AF-K2DWP2-F1
#
_cell.length_a   1.000
_cell.length_b   1.000
_cell.length_c   1.000
_cell.angle_alpha   90.00
_cell.angle_beta   90.00
_cell.angle_gamma   90.00
#
_symmetry.space_group_name_H-M   'P 1'
#
loop_
_entity.id
_entity.type
_entity.pdbx_description
1 polymer ?
#
loop_
_entity_poly.entity_id
_entity_poly.type
_entity_poly.pdbx_seq_one_letter_code
_entity_poly.pdbx_strand_id
1 'polypeptide(L)'
;MPRVEQLVEKYRKKILIDEKVEKYKMEIINPLVDKVFSSDFAAVFSNLANEINEKLEFNVITYQQEGKSRFVIQGQHHRIIFQRSKPDISDGIAGIHIVPIYIWKGVTKHLGPVFFFIEPESGEIKWDIPFDSVEDYTAVLFSNLVDDKDFFM
;
A
#
# COMPACT_ATOMS: atom_id res chain seq x y z
N MET A 1 -44.01 -22.58 -12.16
CA MET A 1 -42.93 -22.71 -11.15
C MET A 1 -43.36 -21.99 -9.87
N PRO A 2 -43.50 -22.67 -8.72
CA PRO A 2 -43.83 -22.08 -7.42
C PRO A 2 -42.89 -20.93 -7.01
N ARG A 3 -43.41 -19.97 -6.24
CA ARG A 3 -42.69 -18.77 -5.76
C ARG A 3 -41.38 -19.09 -5.02
N VAL A 4 -41.33 -20.19 -4.28
CA VAL A 4 -40.13 -20.64 -3.54
C VAL A 4 -39.03 -21.11 -4.49
N GLU A 5 -39.35 -21.84 -5.55
CA GLU A 5 -38.37 -22.33 -6.53
C GLU A 5 -37.70 -21.18 -7.29
N GLN A 6 -38.45 -20.13 -7.64
CA GLN A 6 -37.90 -18.91 -8.26
C GLN A 6 -36.92 -18.17 -7.32
N LEU A 7 -37.22 -18.13 -6.02
CA LEU A 7 -36.30 -17.54 -5.04
C LEU A 7 -35.03 -18.38 -4.93
N VAL A 8 -35.15 -19.70 -4.80
CA VAL A 8 -33.99 -20.62 -4.75
C VAL A 8 -33.09 -20.43 -5.96
N GLU A 9 -33.65 -20.31 -7.17
CA GLU A 9 -32.86 -20.11 -8.37
C GLU A 9 -32.14 -18.75 -8.40
N LYS A 10 -32.80 -17.68 -7.92
CA LYS A 10 -32.15 -16.36 -7.76
C LYS A 10 -31.00 -16.42 -6.75
N TYR A 11 -31.19 -17.07 -5.61
CA TYR A 11 -30.12 -17.24 -4.61
C TYR A 11 -28.95 -18.06 -5.15
N ARG A 12 -29.20 -19.17 -5.87
CA ARG A 12 -28.14 -19.96 -6.52
C ARG A 12 -27.33 -19.14 -7.52
N LYS A 13 -28.00 -18.35 -8.37
CA LYS A 13 -27.34 -17.46 -9.32
C LYS A 13 -26.48 -16.42 -8.60
N LYS A 14 -26.97 -15.85 -7.50
CA LYS A 14 -26.20 -14.91 -6.69
C LYS A 14 -24.97 -15.55 -6.04
N ILE A 15 -25.13 -16.72 -5.42
CA ILE A 15 -24.01 -17.47 -4.81
C ILE A 15 -22.91 -17.78 -5.85
N LEU A 16 -23.29 -18.23 -7.04
CA LEU A 16 -22.33 -18.50 -8.12
C LEU A 16 -21.59 -17.25 -8.59
N ILE A 17 -22.24 -16.08 -8.56
CA ILE A 17 -21.60 -14.80 -8.86
C ILE A 17 -20.63 -14.43 -7.73
N ASP A 18 -21.07 -14.53 -6.47
CA ASP A 18 -20.26 -14.21 -5.29
C ASP A 18 -19.00 -15.11 -5.22
N GLU A 19 -19.11 -16.41 -5.50
CA GLU A 19 -17.98 -17.34 -5.56
C GLU A 19 -16.98 -16.99 -6.66
N LYS A 20 -17.48 -16.62 -7.85
CA LYS A 20 -16.61 -16.17 -8.97
C LYS A 20 -15.88 -14.89 -8.62
N VAL A 21 -16.57 -13.93 -8.00
CA VAL A 21 -15.99 -12.66 -7.56
C VAL A 21 -14.92 -12.91 -6.50
N GLU A 22 -15.20 -13.77 -5.51
CA GLU A 22 -14.23 -14.06 -4.46
C GLU A 22 -12.99 -14.79 -4.99
N LYS A 23 -13.19 -15.75 -5.90
CA LYS A 23 -12.09 -16.42 -6.59
C LYS A 23 -11.23 -15.42 -7.37
N TYR A 24 -11.86 -14.52 -8.10
CA TYR A 24 -11.17 -13.47 -8.85
C TYR A 24 -10.36 -12.52 -7.95
N LYS A 25 -10.92 -12.12 -6.80
CA LYS A 25 -10.22 -11.33 -5.79
C LYS A 25 -8.95 -12.02 -5.30
N MET A 26 -9.08 -13.30 -4.97
CA MET A 26 -7.99 -14.08 -4.37
C MET A 26 -6.89 -14.43 -5.39
N GLU A 27 -7.26 -14.75 -6.62
CA GLU A 27 -6.32 -15.26 -7.63
C GLU A 27 -5.66 -14.15 -8.46
N ILE A 28 -6.30 -12.99 -8.62
CA ILE A 28 -5.82 -11.92 -9.51
C ILE A 28 -5.54 -10.63 -8.73
N ILE A 29 -6.55 -10.09 -8.03
CA ILE A 29 -6.41 -8.78 -7.38
C ILE A 29 -5.40 -8.82 -6.25
N ASN A 30 -5.56 -9.73 -5.29
CA ASN A 30 -4.69 -9.78 -4.10
C ASN A 30 -3.20 -9.98 -4.46
N PRO A 31 -2.82 -10.88 -5.38
CA PRO A 31 -1.42 -11.00 -5.82
C PRO A 31 -0.88 -9.73 -6.47
N LEU A 32 -1.66 -9.06 -7.32
CA LEU A 32 -1.25 -7.80 -7.95
C LEU A 32 -1.07 -6.71 -6.89
N VAL A 33 -2.02 -6.56 -5.97
CA VAL A 33 -1.93 -5.59 -4.87
C VAL A 33 -0.71 -5.86 -3.99
N ASP A 34 -0.45 -7.12 -3.64
CA ASP A 34 0.73 -7.52 -2.86
C ASP A 34 2.02 -7.13 -3.58
N LYS A 35 2.08 -7.36 -4.90
CA LYS A 35 3.22 -6.99 -5.75
C LYS A 35 3.40 -5.47 -5.77
N VAL A 36 2.37 -4.70 -6.12
CA VAL A 36 2.45 -3.23 -6.21
C VAL A 36 2.88 -2.62 -4.88
N PHE A 37 2.29 -3.08 -3.78
CA PHE A 37 2.66 -2.57 -2.46
C PHE A 37 4.08 -2.95 -2.05
N SER A 38 4.48 -4.21 -2.21
CA SER A 38 5.75 -4.71 -1.65
C SER A 38 6.93 -4.47 -2.58
N SER A 39 6.74 -4.62 -3.88
CA SER A 39 7.80 -4.57 -4.89
C SER A 39 7.90 -3.23 -5.60
N ASP A 40 6.80 -2.51 -5.78
CA ASP A 40 6.83 -1.25 -6.54
C ASP A 40 6.88 -0.05 -5.58
N PHE A 41 6.10 -0.07 -4.49
CA PHE A 41 6.09 1.01 -3.50
C PHE A 41 7.15 0.81 -2.41
N ALA A 42 7.07 -0.27 -1.63
CA ALA A 42 7.95 -0.46 -0.47
C ALA A 42 9.44 -0.65 -0.85
N ALA A 43 9.71 -1.20 -2.04
CA ALA A 43 11.07 -1.36 -2.53
C ALA A 43 11.79 -0.02 -2.77
N VAL A 44 11.07 1.03 -3.21
CA VAL A 44 11.65 2.38 -3.38
C VAL A 44 12.19 2.90 -2.04
N PHE A 45 11.43 2.70 -0.96
CA PHE A 45 11.85 3.07 0.39
C PHE A 45 13.05 2.23 0.86
N SER A 46 13.01 0.92 0.65
CA SER A 46 14.11 0.03 1.03
C SER A 46 15.40 0.39 0.28
N ASN A 47 15.31 0.65 -1.02
CA ASN A 47 16.46 0.97 -1.86
C ASN A 47 17.08 2.30 -1.42
N LEU A 48 16.25 3.33 -1.19
CA LEU A 48 16.75 4.63 -0.75
C LEU A 48 17.38 4.57 0.65
N ALA A 49 16.75 3.85 1.59
CA ALA A 49 17.32 3.64 2.93
C ALA A 49 18.68 2.94 2.88
N ASN A 50 18.79 1.89 2.06
CA ASN A 50 20.04 1.17 1.86
C ASN A 50 21.11 2.06 1.24
N GLU A 51 20.78 2.81 0.17
CA GLU A 51 21.72 3.71 -0.49
C GLU A 51 22.26 4.79 0.46
N ILE A 52 21.40 5.35 1.32
CA ILE A 52 21.80 6.32 2.34
C ILE A 52 22.76 5.69 3.35
N ASN A 53 22.39 4.53 3.92
CA ASN A 53 23.22 3.84 4.90
C ASN A 53 24.59 3.43 4.33
N GLU A 54 24.61 2.93 3.08
CA GLU A 54 25.84 2.57 2.38
C GLU A 54 26.77 3.77 2.19
N LYS A 55 26.23 4.91 1.74
CA LYS A 55 27.01 6.14 1.54
C LYS A 55 27.52 6.75 2.84
N LEU A 56 26.79 6.56 3.94
CA LEU A 56 27.18 7.04 5.27
C LEU A 56 28.13 6.08 6.00
N GLU A 57 28.23 4.83 5.54
CA GLU A 57 28.97 3.74 6.21
C GLU A 57 28.44 3.39 7.62
N PHE A 58 27.19 3.75 7.93
CA PHE A 58 26.50 3.32 9.15
C PHE A 58 24.97 3.27 8.95
N ASN A 59 24.30 2.44 9.76
CA ASN A 59 22.85 2.24 9.69
C ASN A 59 22.09 3.32 10.46
N VAL A 60 21.69 4.39 9.78
CA VAL A 60 20.84 5.45 10.34
C VAL A 60 19.35 5.15 10.13
N ILE A 61 19.00 4.44 9.07
CA ILE A 61 17.61 4.13 8.72
C ILE A 61 17.44 2.62 8.60
N THR A 62 16.54 2.04 9.39
CA THR A 62 16.15 0.63 9.28
C THR A 62 14.87 0.51 8.47
N TYR A 63 14.89 -0.36 7.46
CA TYR A 63 13.71 -0.81 6.73
C TYR A 63 13.30 -2.21 7.21
N GLN A 64 12.00 -2.43 7.44
CA GLN A 64 11.48 -3.75 7.76
C GLN A 64 10.11 -4.00 7.13
N GLN A 65 9.99 -5.06 6.34
CA GLN A 65 8.70 -5.55 5.87
C GLN A 65 7.98 -6.32 6.99
N GLU A 66 6.74 -5.93 7.32
CA GLU A 66 5.89 -6.58 8.33
C GLU A 66 4.70 -7.29 7.65
N GLY A 67 4.95 -8.49 7.14
CA GLY A 67 3.94 -9.26 6.40
C GLY A 67 3.64 -8.65 5.03
N LYS A 68 2.41 -8.80 4.56
CA LYS A 68 2.00 -8.42 3.18
C LYS A 68 1.34 -7.05 3.08
N SER A 69 1.00 -6.45 4.21
CA SER A 69 0.20 -5.22 4.25
C SER A 69 0.88 -4.06 4.94
N ARG A 70 2.09 -4.26 5.47
CA ARG A 70 2.83 -3.24 6.21
C ARG A 70 4.31 -3.30 5.94
N PHE A 71 4.95 -2.14 5.98
CA PHE A 71 6.38 -2.01 6.18
C PHE A 71 6.67 -0.83 7.10
N VAL A 72 7.87 -0.82 7.67
CA VAL A 72 8.31 0.14 8.67
C VAL A 72 9.62 0.76 8.23
N ILE A 73 9.71 2.08 8.37
CA ILE A 73 10.96 2.84 8.31
C ILE A 73 11.23 3.37 9.70
N GLN A 74 12.42 3.11 10.24
CA GLN A 74 12.78 3.45 11.61
C GLN A 74 14.13 4.17 11.64
N GLY A 75 14.17 5.31 12.33
CA GLY A 75 15.39 5.99 12.73
C GLY A 75 15.78 5.62 14.17
N GLN A 76 16.50 6.49 14.86
CA GLN A 76 17.03 6.18 16.20
C GLN A 76 15.92 6.09 17.27
N HIS A 77 15.01 7.08 17.32
CA HIS A 77 13.95 7.10 18.33
C HIS A 77 12.52 6.93 17.75
N HIS A 78 12.37 7.00 16.42
CA HIS A 78 11.06 7.02 15.78
C HIS A 78 10.90 6.01 14.64
N ARG A 79 9.65 5.63 14.40
CA ARG A 79 9.26 4.76 13.28
C ARG A 79 8.00 5.26 12.59
N ILE A 80 7.94 4.99 11.29
CA ILE A 80 6.81 5.23 10.41
C ILE A 80 6.34 3.89 9.88
N ILE A 81 5.05 3.60 10.02
CA ILE A 81 4.46 2.35 9.54
C ILE A 81 3.60 2.69 8.33
N PHE A 82 3.94 2.18 7.15
CA PHE A 82 3.07 2.28 5.98
C PHE A 82 2.16 1.07 5.96
N GLN A 83 0.85 1.29 6.03
CA GLN A 83 -0.15 0.22 6.03
C GLN A 83 -1.09 0.36 4.84
N ARG A 84 -1.20 -0.69 4.01
CA ARG A 84 -2.23 -0.75 2.98
C ARG A 84 -3.58 -1.21 3.51
N SER A 85 -4.65 -0.70 2.92
CA SER A 85 -6.02 -1.17 3.14
C SER A 85 -6.27 -2.51 2.47
N LYS A 86 -7.43 -3.11 2.77
CA LYS A 86 -7.99 -4.15 1.90
C LYS A 86 -8.35 -3.50 0.56
N PRO A 87 -8.24 -4.24 -0.57
CA PRO A 87 -8.69 -3.74 -1.86
C PRO A 87 -10.19 -3.47 -1.82
N ASP A 88 -10.60 -2.26 -2.19
CA ASP A 88 -11.99 -1.95 -2.48
C ASP A 88 -12.22 -2.15 -3.98
N ILE A 89 -13.26 -2.88 -4.35
CA ILE A 89 -13.49 -3.26 -5.75
C ILE A 89 -14.83 -2.73 -6.19
N SER A 90 -14.80 -1.83 -7.16
CA SER A 90 -15.97 -1.22 -7.77
C SER A 90 -15.79 -1.21 -9.28
N ASP A 91 -16.81 -1.66 -10.01
CA ASP A 91 -16.82 -1.72 -11.49
C ASP A 91 -15.57 -2.37 -12.10
N GLY A 92 -15.04 -3.40 -11.44
CA GLY A 92 -13.86 -4.13 -11.90
C GLY A 92 -12.52 -3.46 -11.59
N ILE A 93 -12.50 -2.24 -11.05
CA ILE A 93 -11.28 -1.53 -10.63
C ILE A 93 -11.03 -1.80 -9.15
N ALA A 94 -9.79 -2.13 -8.79
CA ALA A 94 -9.38 -2.27 -7.40
C ALA A 94 -8.71 -0.98 -6.92
N GLY A 95 -9.30 -0.30 -5.94
CA GLY A 95 -8.73 0.85 -5.25
C GLY A 95 -8.06 0.44 -3.93
N ILE A 96 -6.85 0.95 -3.69
CA ILE A 96 -6.06 0.62 -2.51
C ILE A 96 -5.54 1.91 -1.89
N HIS A 97 -5.71 2.04 -0.58
CA HIS A 97 -5.16 3.12 0.22
C HIS A 97 -3.90 2.65 0.93
N ILE A 98 -2.85 3.45 0.90
CA ILE A 98 -1.68 3.30 1.77
C ILE A 98 -1.72 4.46 2.77
N VAL A 99 -1.98 4.11 4.02
CA VAL A 99 -2.02 5.05 5.12
C VAL A 99 -0.69 4.97 5.85
N PRO A 100 0.10 6.05 5.86
CA PRO A 100 1.21 6.11 6.78
C PRO A 100 0.68 6.38 8.20
N ILE A 101 1.02 5.48 9.11
CA ILE A 101 0.66 5.51 10.53
C ILE A 101 1.91 5.90 11.31
N TYR A 102 1.78 6.99 12.06
CA TYR A 102 2.86 7.58 12.83
C TYR A 102 2.58 7.47 14.31
N ILE A 103 3.65 7.35 15.09
CA ILE A 103 3.59 7.39 16.55
C ILE A 103 4.08 8.76 17.07
N TRP A 104 3.83 9.90 16.36
CA TRP A 104 3.99 11.26 16.92
C TRP A 104 3.39 12.44 16.12
N LYS A 105 3.31 13.64 16.73
CA LYS A 105 2.51 14.84 16.32
C LYS A 105 3.23 15.96 15.53
N GLY A 106 4.54 15.87 15.28
CA GLY A 106 5.33 17.02 14.76
C GLY A 106 5.60 17.04 13.25
N VAL A 107 5.92 15.89 12.66
CA VAL A 107 6.61 15.80 11.36
C VAL A 107 5.67 15.46 10.19
N THR A 108 4.38 15.31 10.47
CA THR A 108 3.43 14.62 9.59
C THR A 108 2.39 15.51 8.94
N LYS A 109 2.45 16.84 9.10
CA LYS A 109 1.52 17.75 8.42
C LYS A 109 1.58 17.67 6.90
N HIS A 110 2.68 17.12 6.36
CA HIS A 110 2.97 17.09 4.93
C HIS A 110 2.73 15.72 4.29
N LEU A 111 2.42 14.69 5.07
CA LEU A 111 2.33 13.32 4.57
C LEU A 111 0.87 13.00 4.28
N GLY A 112 0.50 13.19 3.01
CA GLY A 112 -0.81 12.82 2.49
C GLY A 112 -0.97 11.31 2.38
N PRO A 113 -2.21 10.81 2.44
CA PRO A 113 -2.48 9.42 2.07
C PRO A 113 -2.06 9.17 0.62
N VAL A 114 -1.55 7.97 0.37
CA VAL A 114 -1.17 7.49 -0.96
C VAL A 114 -2.26 6.54 -1.45
N PHE A 115 -2.63 6.63 -2.72
CA PHE A 115 -3.64 5.77 -3.31
C PHE A 115 -3.11 5.20 -4.62
N PHE A 116 -3.54 3.99 -4.94
CA PHE A 116 -3.38 3.47 -6.29
C PHE A 116 -4.59 2.66 -6.70
N PHE A 117 -4.82 2.66 -8.01
CA PHE A 117 -5.87 1.92 -8.67
C PHE A 117 -5.25 0.90 -9.60
N ILE A 118 -5.76 -0.33 -9.57
CA ILE A 118 -5.41 -1.38 -10.51
C ILE A 118 -6.61 -1.60 -11.42
N GLU A 119 -6.38 -1.43 -12.71
CA GLU A 119 -7.28 -1.95 -13.74
C GLU A 119 -6.85 -3.38 -14.08
N PRO A 120 -7.60 -4.41 -13.66
CA PRO A 120 -7.08 -5.78 -13.69
C PRO A 120 -6.99 -6.39 -15.09
N GLU A 121 -7.81 -5.92 -16.04
CA GLU A 121 -7.80 -6.41 -17.42
C GLU A 121 -6.54 -5.96 -18.18
N SER A 122 -6.11 -4.72 -17.95
CA SER A 122 -4.90 -4.14 -18.54
C SER A 122 -3.65 -4.36 -17.68
N GLY A 123 -3.84 -4.60 -16.37
CA GLY A 123 -2.78 -4.56 -15.37
C GLY A 123 -2.24 -3.14 -15.13
N GLU A 124 -2.91 -2.10 -15.66
CA GLU A 124 -2.47 -0.72 -15.51
C GLU A 124 -2.61 -0.28 -14.05
N ILE A 125 -1.55 0.34 -13.53
CA ILE A 125 -1.50 0.90 -12.18
C ILE A 125 -1.54 2.41 -12.30
N LYS A 126 -2.56 3.04 -11.71
CA LYS A 126 -2.68 4.50 -11.63
C LYS A 126 -2.44 4.94 -10.21
N TRP A 127 -1.41 5.75 -10.00
CA TRP A 127 -1.10 6.35 -8.71
C TRP A 127 -1.85 7.65 -8.55
N ASP A 128 -2.46 7.83 -7.38
CA ASP A 128 -2.93 9.12 -6.90
C ASP A 128 -2.13 9.41 -5.64
N ILE A 129 -1.02 10.13 -5.86
CA ILE A 129 -0.02 10.42 -4.85
C ILE A 129 0.35 11.90 -4.91
N PRO A 130 0.60 12.52 -3.75
CA PRO A 130 1.28 13.81 -3.73
C PRO A 130 2.62 13.66 -4.49
N PHE A 131 2.91 14.57 -5.42
CA PHE A 131 4.17 14.67 -6.17
C PHE A 131 4.34 13.76 -7.41
N ASP A 132 3.25 13.26 -8.00
CA ASP A 132 3.21 12.60 -9.32
C ASP A 132 4.00 11.26 -9.46
N SER A 133 4.94 10.93 -8.56
CA SER A 133 5.73 9.68 -8.55
C SER A 133 6.03 9.16 -7.13
N VAL A 134 6.24 7.85 -6.99
CA VAL A 134 6.55 7.21 -5.70
C VAL A 134 7.94 7.62 -5.23
N GLU A 135 8.86 7.79 -6.18
CA GLU A 135 10.24 8.22 -5.98
C GLU A 135 10.29 9.63 -5.38
N ASP A 136 9.55 10.58 -5.96
CA ASP A 136 9.51 11.96 -5.46
C ASP A 136 8.86 12.03 -4.08
N TYR A 137 7.75 11.30 -3.88
CA TYR A 137 7.12 11.17 -2.57
C TYR A 137 8.11 10.66 -1.51
N THR A 138 8.89 9.63 -1.85
CA THR A 138 9.86 9.00 -0.95
C THR A 138 11.04 9.94 -0.66
N ALA A 139 11.59 10.60 -1.68
CA ALA A 139 12.71 11.53 -1.53
C ALA A 139 12.33 12.73 -0.65
N VAL A 140 11.15 13.32 -0.87
CA VAL A 140 10.64 14.42 -0.04
C VAL A 140 10.46 13.98 1.40
N LEU A 141 9.92 12.78 1.63
CA LEU A 141 9.81 12.24 2.99
C LEU A 141 11.19 12.13 3.66
N PHE A 142 12.15 11.47 3.03
CA PHE A 142 13.48 11.26 3.62
C PHE A 142 14.21 12.58 3.87
N SER A 143 14.04 13.58 2.99
CA SER A 143 14.56 14.93 3.23
C SER A 143 13.96 15.56 4.48
N ASN A 144 12.65 15.44 4.71
CA ASN A 144 12.02 15.97 5.92
C ASN A 144 12.42 15.19 7.19
N LEU A 145 12.73 13.90 7.07
CA LEU A 145 13.15 13.06 8.20
C LEU A 145 14.56 13.39 8.68
N VAL A 146 15.46 13.86 7.81
CA VAL A 146 16.81 14.27 8.25
C VAL A 146 16.77 15.55 9.08
N ASP A 147 15.80 16.43 8.81
CA ASP A 147 15.58 17.66 9.57
C ASP A 147 14.89 17.39 10.92
N ASP A 148 14.28 16.21 11.10
CA ASP A 148 13.71 15.75 12.36
C ASP A 148 14.82 15.19 13.26
N LYS A 149 15.18 16.01 14.26
CA LYS A 149 16.18 15.67 15.27
C LYS A 149 15.90 14.37 16.00
N ASP A 150 14.63 14.04 16.26
CA ASP A 150 14.31 12.83 17.02
C ASP A 150 14.37 11.59 16.12
N PHE A 151 14.08 11.74 14.82
CA PHE A 151 14.24 10.64 13.86
C PHE A 151 15.73 10.37 13.56
N PHE A 152 16.53 11.42 13.40
CA PHE A 152 17.95 11.32 13.02
C PHE A 152 18.93 11.10 14.19
N MET A 153 18.75 11.78 15.33
CA MET A 153 19.63 11.69 16.53
C MET A 153 19.02 10.87 17.65
#